data_AF-A0A7C7RZ38-F1
#
_entry.id   AF-A0A7C7RZ38-F1
#
_cell.length_a   1.000
_cell.length_b   1.000
_cell.length_c   1.000
_cell.angle_alpha   90.00
_cell.angle_beta   90.00
_cell.angle_gamma   90.00
#
_symmetry.space_group_name_H-M   'P 1'
#
loop_
_entity.id
_entity.type
_entity.pdbx_description
1 polymer ?
#
loop_
_entity_poly.entity_id
_entity_poly.type
_entity_poly.pdbx_seq_one_letter_code
_entity_poly.pdbx_strand_id
1 'polypeptide(L)'
;IVTEDMHALGLENTFLAGHFYLGAPLLERYETPANTRTDIDTEPDPYNQTTPSDIGMLLEDMHQCSRIGGGALIAVFPGEITQAECQDMIAYLSRNYMPSLLEAGLTEDAFIAHKHGWVTNNGIINMLGDAGIIYTPGGDYVLTIFLYHPVQLIWDPASGLVGQLSRAVYNFYNLP
;
A
#
# COMPACT_ATOMS: atom_id res chain seq x y z
N ILE A 1 -4.58 17.80 -5.43
CA ILE A 1 -5.61 16.85 -4.94
C ILE A 1 -4.92 15.66 -4.28
N VAL A 2 -4.58 14.54 -4.95
CA VAL A 2 -4.00 13.36 -4.25
C VAL A 2 -2.84 13.69 -3.30
N THR A 3 -1.80 14.40 -3.75
CA THR A 3 -0.68 14.77 -2.87
C THR A 3 -1.09 15.67 -1.71
N GLU A 4 -1.97 16.63 -1.96
CA GLU A 4 -2.46 17.55 -0.93
C GLU A 4 -3.27 16.80 0.13
N ASP A 5 -4.10 15.85 -0.29
CA ASP A 5 -4.92 15.01 0.61
C ASP A 5 -4.04 14.09 1.45
N MET A 6 -3.03 13.45 0.84
CA MET A 6 -2.08 12.60 1.56
C MET A 6 -1.27 13.41 2.58
N HIS A 7 -0.79 14.60 2.21
CA HIS A 7 -0.09 15.47 3.14
C HIS A 7 -1.00 16.02 4.25
N ALA A 8 -2.28 16.30 3.96
CA ALA A 8 -3.25 16.70 4.97
C ALA A 8 -3.51 15.60 6.01
N LEU A 9 -3.41 14.33 5.60
CA LEU A 9 -3.42 13.16 6.48
C LEU A 9 -2.09 12.94 7.25
N GLY A 10 -1.07 13.78 7.01
CA GLY A 10 0.26 13.63 7.59
C GLY A 10 1.14 12.58 6.90
N LEU A 11 0.75 12.10 5.72
CA LEU A 11 1.48 11.11 4.93
C LEU A 11 2.46 11.80 3.98
N GLU A 12 3.42 12.52 4.57
CA GLU A 12 4.35 13.44 3.88
C GLU A 12 5.28 12.77 2.86
N ASN A 13 5.43 11.44 2.89
CA ASN A 13 6.27 10.74 1.93
C ASN A 13 5.50 10.27 0.69
N THR A 14 4.18 10.50 0.65
CA THR A 14 3.30 9.98 -0.39
C THR A 14 2.79 11.08 -1.30
N PHE A 15 3.17 11.02 -2.58
CA PHE A 15 2.80 12.02 -3.56
C PHE A 15 2.69 11.48 -4.98
N LEU A 16 1.94 12.21 -5.80
CA LEU A 16 1.95 12.14 -7.25
C LEU A 16 2.32 13.52 -7.81
N ALA A 17 3.41 13.59 -8.57
CA ALA A 17 3.99 14.80 -9.12
C ALA A 17 3.82 14.91 -10.65
N GLY A 18 2.99 14.06 -11.24
CA GLY A 18 2.62 14.14 -12.65
C GLY A 18 1.42 13.26 -13.00
N HIS A 19 0.96 13.38 -14.23
CA HIS A 19 -0.17 12.60 -14.74
C HIS A 19 0.27 11.21 -15.21
N PHE A 20 -0.64 10.23 -15.13
CA PHE A 20 -0.42 8.87 -15.61
C PHE A 20 -0.60 8.74 -17.13
N TYR A 21 0.36 9.28 -17.90
CA TYR A 21 0.52 9.00 -19.32
C TYR A 21 1.98 9.14 -19.77
N LEU A 22 2.33 8.46 -20.88
CA LEU A 22 3.70 8.49 -21.40
C LEU A 22 4.09 9.91 -21.84
N GLY A 23 5.19 10.43 -21.29
CA GLY A 23 5.69 11.77 -21.61
C GLY A 23 5.01 12.90 -20.83
N ALA A 24 4.27 12.60 -19.76
CA ALA A 24 3.75 13.62 -18.86
C ALA A 24 4.90 14.48 -18.28
N PRO A 25 4.73 15.81 -18.20
CA PRO A 25 5.72 16.67 -17.57
C PRO A 25 5.73 16.44 -16.05
N LEU A 26 6.90 16.55 -15.45
CA LEU A 26 7.03 16.64 -14.00
C LEU A 26 6.45 17.99 -13.55
N LEU A 27 5.37 17.96 -12.79
CA LEU A 27 4.65 19.14 -12.34
C LEU A 27 5.31 19.78 -11.13
N GLU A 28 5.87 18.98 -10.23
CA GLU A 28 6.49 19.42 -8.98
C GLU A 28 7.64 18.49 -8.56
N ARG A 29 8.56 18.98 -7.74
CA ARG A 29 9.58 18.15 -7.07
C ARG A 29 9.35 18.22 -5.58
N TYR A 30 9.00 17.09 -4.99
CA TYR A 30 8.81 16.97 -3.55
C TYR A 30 10.08 16.48 -2.88
N GLU A 31 10.51 17.18 -1.84
CA GLU A 31 11.51 16.70 -0.89
C GLU A 31 10.76 16.20 0.36
N THR A 32 10.99 14.95 0.72
CA THR A 32 10.33 14.27 1.85
C THR A 32 11.38 13.69 2.78
N PRO A 33 11.06 13.43 4.06
CA PRO A 33 11.98 12.76 4.97
C PRO A 33 12.50 11.41 4.42
N ALA A 34 11.69 10.67 3.66
CA ALA A 34 12.08 9.39 3.07
C ALA A 34 13.00 9.55 1.85
N ASN A 35 12.71 10.46 0.93
CA ASN A 35 13.46 10.57 -0.33
C ASN A 35 14.72 11.43 -0.24
N THR A 36 14.94 12.07 0.91
CA THR A 36 16.18 12.80 1.24
C THR A 36 17.17 11.94 2.04
N ARG A 37 16.84 10.67 2.31
CA ARG A 37 17.74 9.71 2.96
C ARG A 37 18.97 9.43 2.12
N THR A 38 20.11 9.25 2.78
CA THR A 38 21.41 8.98 2.14
C THR A 38 21.96 7.60 2.49
N ASP A 39 21.29 6.85 3.35
CA ASP A 39 21.73 5.53 3.83
C ASP A 39 21.21 4.38 2.97
N ILE A 40 20.11 4.59 2.23
CA ILE A 40 19.49 3.63 1.32
C ILE A 40 19.06 4.38 0.06
N ASP A 41 19.27 3.79 -1.10
CA ASP A 41 18.78 4.28 -2.39
C ASP A 41 17.96 3.19 -3.08
N THR A 42 16.72 3.52 -3.43
CA THR A 42 15.81 2.63 -4.18
C THR A 42 15.57 3.13 -5.60
N GLU A 43 16.40 4.03 -6.11
CA GLU A 43 16.20 4.76 -7.37
C GLU A 43 14.75 5.25 -7.51
N PRO A 44 14.22 6.02 -6.52
CA PRO A 44 12.81 6.34 -6.47
C PRO A 44 12.40 7.20 -7.68
N ASP A 45 11.25 6.87 -8.27
CA ASP A 45 10.67 7.62 -9.39
C ASP A 45 10.39 9.07 -8.95
N PRO A 46 10.95 10.11 -9.61
CA PRO A 46 10.68 11.50 -9.24
C PRO A 46 9.20 11.90 -9.38
N TYR A 47 8.38 11.12 -10.10
CA TYR A 47 6.97 11.39 -10.29
C TYR A 47 6.11 10.86 -9.16
N ASN A 48 6.35 9.66 -8.65
CA ASN A 48 5.38 8.97 -7.78
C ASN A 48 6.12 8.20 -6.68
N GLN A 49 5.90 8.57 -5.43
CA GLN A 49 6.59 7.94 -4.30
C GLN A 49 5.64 7.76 -3.12
N THR A 50 5.97 6.79 -2.28
CA THR A 50 5.32 6.51 -0.99
C THR A 50 6.29 5.70 -0.12
N THR A 51 5.89 5.38 1.11
CA THR A 51 6.61 4.44 1.98
C THR A 51 5.66 3.33 2.45
N PRO A 52 6.19 2.17 2.86
CA PRO A 52 5.37 1.15 3.53
C PRO A 52 4.61 1.72 4.73
N SER A 53 5.26 2.58 5.53
CA SER A 53 4.66 3.19 6.71
C SER A 53 3.49 4.12 6.37
N ASP A 54 3.63 4.99 5.36
CA ASP A 54 2.55 5.89 4.94
C ASP A 54 1.31 5.11 4.46
N ILE A 55 1.51 4.10 3.60
CA ILE A 55 0.41 3.25 3.13
C ILE A 55 -0.17 2.42 4.27
N GLY A 56 0.65 1.96 5.21
CA GLY A 56 0.20 1.24 6.39
C GLY A 56 -0.73 2.10 7.26
N MET A 57 -0.34 3.35 7.51
CA MET A 57 -1.17 4.31 8.24
C MET A 57 -2.46 4.64 7.50
N LEU A 58 -2.42 4.82 6.17
CA LEU A 58 -3.63 5.03 5.38
C LEU A 58 -4.60 3.85 5.50
N LEU A 59 -4.11 2.62 5.34
CA LEU A 59 -4.94 1.41 5.41
C LEU A 59 -5.50 1.16 6.83
N GLU A 60 -4.70 1.44 7.86
CA GLU A 60 -5.16 1.39 9.25
C GLU A 60 -6.32 2.38 9.45
N ASP A 61 -6.16 3.59 8.94
CA ASP A 61 -7.17 4.63 9.10
C ASP A 61 -8.44 4.35 8.31
N MET A 62 -8.33 3.77 7.10
CA MET A 62 -9.47 3.23 6.35
C MET A 62 -10.19 2.13 7.14
N HIS A 63 -9.45 1.22 7.79
CA HIS A 63 -10.02 0.19 8.66
C HIS A 63 -10.79 0.81 9.82
N GLN A 64 -10.17 1.72 10.59
CA GLN A 64 -10.82 2.42 11.70
C GLN A 64 -12.07 3.19 11.24
N CYS A 65 -11.97 3.93 10.15
CA CYS A 65 -13.08 4.66 9.56
C CYS A 65 -14.25 3.75 9.20
N SER A 66 -13.99 2.60 8.55
CA SER A 66 -15.06 1.67 8.18
C SER A 66 -15.75 1.02 9.38
N ARG A 67 -15.00 0.77 10.48
CA ARG A 67 -15.48 0.02 11.65
C ARG A 67 -16.24 0.89 12.64
N ILE A 68 -15.73 2.07 12.94
CA ILE A 68 -16.26 2.92 14.02
C ILE A 68 -16.59 4.35 13.56
N GLY A 69 -16.37 4.69 12.28
CA GLY A 69 -16.63 6.04 11.77
C GLY A 69 -15.71 7.09 12.38
N GLY A 70 -14.48 6.71 12.73
CA GLY A 70 -13.46 7.59 13.31
C GLY A 70 -12.13 7.50 12.54
N GLY A 71 -11.08 8.08 13.08
CA GLY A 71 -9.76 8.15 12.43
C GLY A 71 -9.49 9.49 11.75
N ALA A 72 -8.30 9.61 11.18
CA ALA A 72 -7.78 10.79 10.51
C ALA A 72 -8.61 11.18 9.27
N LEU A 73 -9.09 10.23 8.47
CA LEU A 73 -9.91 10.47 7.28
C LEU A 73 -11.18 11.24 7.62
N ILE A 74 -11.89 10.83 8.67
CA ILE A 74 -13.10 11.53 9.15
C ILE A 74 -12.75 12.90 9.74
N ALA A 75 -11.61 13.01 10.42
CA ALA A 75 -11.20 14.26 11.07
C ALA A 75 -10.69 15.32 10.08
N VAL A 76 -9.94 14.90 9.06
CA VAL A 76 -9.30 15.77 8.06
C VAL A 76 -10.27 16.15 6.94
N PHE A 77 -11.22 15.27 6.58
CA PHE A 77 -12.19 15.49 5.51
C PHE A 77 -13.64 15.51 6.02
N PRO A 78 -14.00 16.44 6.94
CA PRO A 78 -15.28 16.43 7.61
C PRO A 78 -16.44 16.69 6.62
N GLY A 79 -17.34 15.72 6.52
CA GLY A 79 -18.50 15.79 5.61
C GLY A 79 -18.19 15.44 4.15
N GLU A 80 -16.93 15.17 3.83
CA GLU A 80 -16.47 14.68 2.53
C GLU A 80 -16.21 13.18 2.53
N ILE A 81 -15.75 12.63 3.66
CA ILE A 81 -15.63 11.19 3.88
C ILE A 81 -16.58 10.76 5.00
N THR A 82 -17.34 9.71 4.72
CA THR A 82 -18.28 9.07 5.64
C THR A 82 -17.85 7.64 5.95
N GLN A 83 -18.37 7.08 7.06
CA GLN A 83 -18.16 5.66 7.38
C GLN A 83 -18.60 4.73 6.24
N ALA A 84 -19.70 5.06 5.56
CA ALA A 84 -20.21 4.26 4.43
C ALA A 84 -19.21 4.27 3.25
N GLU A 85 -18.63 5.42 2.92
CA GLU A 85 -17.60 5.50 1.87
C GLU A 85 -16.33 4.73 2.25
N CYS A 86 -15.94 4.72 3.53
CA CYS A 86 -14.84 3.87 3.99
C CYS A 86 -15.15 2.37 3.86
N GLN A 87 -16.39 1.96 4.11
CA GLN A 87 -16.83 0.59 3.87
C GLN A 87 -16.79 0.25 2.37
N ASP A 88 -17.22 1.19 1.51
CA ASP A 88 -17.15 1.02 0.06
C ASP A 88 -15.70 0.91 -0.42
N MET A 89 -14.78 1.73 0.08
CA MET A 89 -13.35 1.64 -0.24
C MET A 89 -12.78 0.24 0.08
N ILE A 90 -13.08 -0.30 1.26
CA ILE A 90 -12.65 -1.66 1.64
C ILE A 90 -13.32 -2.72 0.74
N ALA A 91 -14.61 -2.55 0.44
CA ALA A 91 -15.33 -3.46 -0.45
C ALA A 91 -14.81 -3.44 -1.90
N TYR A 92 -14.25 -2.32 -2.37
CA TYR A 92 -13.56 -2.25 -3.65
C TYR A 92 -12.21 -2.98 -3.60
N LEU A 93 -11.40 -2.73 -2.57
CA LEU A 93 -10.10 -3.38 -2.38
C LEU A 93 -10.24 -4.90 -2.23
N SER A 94 -11.31 -5.39 -1.61
CA SER A 94 -11.53 -6.83 -1.43
C SER A 94 -11.94 -7.57 -2.69
N ARG A 95 -12.24 -6.86 -3.79
CA ARG A 95 -12.55 -7.47 -5.09
C ARG A 95 -11.31 -7.66 -5.95
N ASN A 96 -10.15 -7.19 -5.49
CA ASN A 96 -8.88 -7.35 -6.16
C ASN A 96 -8.36 -8.78 -5.93
N TYR A 97 -8.77 -9.73 -6.76
CA TYR A 97 -8.28 -11.11 -6.68
C TYR A 97 -6.84 -11.22 -7.20
N MET A 98 -5.92 -11.72 -6.37
CA MET A 98 -4.53 -11.94 -6.74
C MET A 98 -3.97 -13.13 -5.94
N PRO A 99 -4.02 -14.38 -6.45
CA PRO A 99 -3.60 -15.59 -5.73
C PRO A 99 -2.06 -15.72 -5.64
N SER A 100 -1.38 -14.61 -5.46
CA SER A 100 0.06 -14.39 -5.38
C SER A 100 0.29 -13.31 -4.32
N LEU A 101 1.55 -12.97 -4.02
CA LEU A 101 1.86 -11.88 -3.09
C LEU A 101 1.22 -12.11 -1.71
N LEU A 102 0.51 -11.13 -1.14
CA LEU A 102 -0.03 -11.25 0.21
C LEU A 102 -1.04 -12.40 0.32
N GLU A 103 -1.93 -12.55 -0.66
CA GLU A 103 -3.01 -13.56 -0.64
C GLU A 103 -2.45 -14.99 -0.59
N ALA A 104 -1.28 -15.23 -1.20
CA ALA A 104 -0.62 -16.54 -1.19
C ALA A 104 -0.14 -16.99 0.20
N GLY A 105 -0.08 -16.06 1.16
CA GLY A 105 0.25 -16.36 2.56
C GLY A 105 -0.94 -16.70 3.44
N LEU A 106 -2.17 -16.57 2.92
CA LEU A 106 -3.41 -16.67 3.69
C LEU A 106 -4.11 -18.02 3.50
N THR A 107 -5.02 -18.34 4.42
CA THR A 107 -5.92 -19.50 4.39
C THR A 107 -7.36 -19.08 4.10
N GLU A 108 -8.24 -20.04 3.81
CA GLU A 108 -9.63 -19.77 3.38
C GLU A 108 -10.51 -19.07 4.43
N ASP A 109 -10.09 -19.07 5.69
CA ASP A 109 -10.74 -18.37 6.80
C ASP A 109 -10.32 -16.89 6.92
N ALA A 110 -9.35 -16.45 6.11
CA ALA A 110 -8.95 -15.07 6.02
C ALA A 110 -9.69 -14.34 4.89
N PHE A 111 -9.99 -13.07 5.13
CA PHE A 111 -10.49 -12.15 4.13
C PHE A 111 -9.46 -11.02 3.94
N ILE A 112 -9.23 -10.58 2.70
CA ILE A 112 -8.23 -9.56 2.38
C ILE A 112 -8.84 -8.45 1.52
N ALA A 113 -8.54 -7.21 1.89
CA ALA A 113 -8.78 -6.01 1.11
C ALA A 113 -7.43 -5.37 0.78
N HIS A 114 -6.96 -5.54 -0.46
CA HIS A 114 -5.58 -5.18 -0.84
C HIS A 114 -5.45 -4.59 -2.23
N LYS A 115 -4.27 -4.01 -2.50
CA LYS A 115 -3.85 -3.60 -3.82
C LYS A 115 -2.36 -3.88 -4.04
N HIS A 116 -2.10 -4.63 -5.11
CA HIS A 116 -0.75 -4.86 -5.63
C HIS A 116 -0.36 -3.84 -6.70
N GLY A 117 0.94 -3.68 -6.94
CA GLY A 117 1.49 -2.89 -8.02
C GLY A 117 2.92 -3.31 -8.35
N TRP A 118 3.32 -3.07 -9.60
CA TRP A 118 4.70 -3.24 -10.04
C TRP A 118 5.03 -2.23 -11.14
N VAL A 119 6.30 -1.85 -11.21
CA VAL A 119 6.79 -0.96 -12.28
C VAL A 119 7.65 -1.77 -13.22
N THR A 120 7.33 -1.69 -14.52
CA THR A 120 8.10 -2.30 -15.59
C THR A 120 8.75 -1.24 -16.46
N ASN A 121 10.03 -1.41 -16.76
CA ASN A 121 10.71 -0.66 -17.80
C ASN A 121 11.33 -1.65 -18.80
N ASN A 122 10.92 -1.57 -20.06
CA ASN A 122 11.35 -2.53 -21.11
C ASN A 122 11.20 -4.01 -20.71
N GLY A 123 10.13 -4.33 -19.97
CA GLY A 123 9.83 -5.69 -19.51
C GLY A 123 10.60 -6.13 -18.25
N ILE A 124 11.46 -5.28 -17.69
CA ILE A 124 12.17 -5.53 -16.43
C ILE A 124 11.35 -4.95 -15.28
N ILE A 125 11.06 -5.78 -14.27
CA ILE A 125 10.43 -5.34 -13.02
C ILE A 125 11.56 -4.97 -12.05
N ASN A 126 11.55 -3.74 -11.52
CA ASN A 126 12.51 -3.31 -10.49
C ASN A 126 11.83 -3.05 -9.15
N MET A 127 10.53 -2.78 -9.18
CA MET A 127 9.70 -2.49 -8.02
C MET A 127 8.46 -3.38 -8.04
N LEU A 128 8.14 -3.97 -6.90
CA LEU A 128 6.93 -4.73 -6.65
C LEU A 128 6.39 -4.38 -5.28
N GLY A 129 5.09 -4.21 -5.14
CA GLY A 129 4.45 -3.96 -3.87
C GLY A 129 3.09 -4.60 -3.76
N ASP A 130 2.70 -4.89 -2.52
CA ASP A 130 1.36 -5.30 -2.17
C ASP A 130 1.05 -4.83 -0.75
N ALA A 131 -0.15 -4.27 -0.58
CA ALA A 131 -0.56 -3.60 0.65
C ALA A 131 -2.03 -3.89 0.90
N GLY A 132 -2.36 -4.34 2.11
CA GLY A 132 -3.73 -4.71 2.43
C GLY A 132 -4.07 -4.72 3.90
N ILE A 133 -5.38 -4.76 4.13
CA ILE A 133 -6.02 -5.05 5.40
C ILE A 133 -6.44 -6.51 5.35
N ILE A 134 -5.98 -7.30 6.32
CA ILE A 134 -6.24 -8.73 6.42
C ILE A 134 -7.08 -8.96 7.66
N TYR A 135 -8.22 -9.62 7.46
CA TYR A 135 -9.19 -9.96 8.48
C TYR A 135 -9.07 -11.45 8.77
N THR A 136 -8.82 -11.80 10.02
CA THR A 136 -8.58 -13.19 10.43
C THR A 136 -9.31 -13.51 11.73
N PRO A 137 -9.53 -14.80 12.05
CA PRO A 137 -10.15 -15.17 13.33
C PRO A 137 -9.40 -14.68 14.57
N GLY A 138 -8.07 -14.61 14.53
CA GLY A 138 -7.22 -14.18 15.64
C GLY A 138 -7.03 -12.67 15.77
N GLY A 139 -7.41 -11.89 14.75
CA GLY A 139 -7.35 -10.44 14.75
C GLY A 139 -7.09 -9.85 13.37
N ASP A 140 -7.60 -8.64 13.15
CA ASP A 140 -7.34 -7.89 11.92
C ASP A 140 -5.95 -7.24 11.99
N TYR A 141 -5.26 -7.17 10.85
CA TYR A 141 -3.99 -6.46 10.74
C TYR A 141 -3.80 -5.83 9.36
N VAL A 142 -2.95 -4.81 9.32
CA VAL A 142 -2.46 -4.20 8.08
C VAL A 142 -1.09 -4.77 7.77
N LEU A 143 -0.86 -5.11 6.50
CA LEU A 143 0.44 -5.54 6.01
C LEU A 143 0.77 -4.84 4.69
N THR A 144 1.91 -4.17 4.67
CA THR A 144 2.41 -3.44 3.50
C THR A 144 3.82 -3.90 3.19
N ILE A 145 4.04 -4.42 1.98
CA ILE A 145 5.34 -4.90 1.54
C ILE A 145 5.68 -4.23 0.21
N PHE A 146 6.84 -3.59 0.16
CA PHE A 146 7.44 -3.05 -1.05
C PHE A 146 8.84 -3.65 -1.21
N LEU A 147 9.13 -4.14 -2.41
CA LEU A 147 10.40 -4.73 -2.80
C LEU A 147 11.02 -3.89 -3.91
N TYR A 148 12.32 -3.65 -3.80
CA TYR A 148 13.16 -3.03 -4.83
C TYR A 148 14.34 -3.96 -5.15
N HIS A 149 14.73 -4.00 -6.42
CA HIS A 149 16.01 -4.56 -6.82
C HIS A 149 16.64 -3.72 -7.94
N PRO A 150 17.94 -3.34 -7.84
CA PRO A 150 18.58 -2.44 -8.80
C PRO A 150 18.73 -3.03 -10.21
N VAL A 151 18.84 -4.35 -10.31
CA VAL A 151 18.89 -5.05 -11.61
C VAL A 151 17.50 -5.52 -12.05
N GLN A 152 16.90 -6.47 -11.33
CA GLN A 152 15.59 -7.01 -11.63
C GLN A 152 15.02 -7.78 -10.44
N LEU A 153 13.73 -7.61 -10.17
CA LEU A 153 12.91 -8.55 -9.40
C LEU A 153 12.36 -9.61 -10.35
N ILE A 154 12.79 -10.86 -10.18
CA ILE A 154 12.18 -11.99 -10.87
C ILE A 154 10.86 -12.33 -10.15
N TRP A 155 9.77 -12.44 -10.92
CA TRP A 155 8.41 -12.55 -10.38
C TRP A 155 8.26 -13.70 -9.38
N ASP A 156 8.58 -14.94 -9.76
CA ASP A 156 8.35 -16.12 -8.92
C ASP A 156 9.03 -16.04 -7.55
N PRO A 157 10.36 -15.77 -7.43
CA PRO A 157 11.00 -15.66 -6.12
C PRO A 157 10.54 -14.42 -5.34
N ALA A 158 10.28 -13.29 -6.01
CA ALA A 158 9.79 -12.08 -5.33
C ALA A 158 8.39 -12.30 -4.75
N SER A 159 7.46 -12.83 -5.55
CA SER A 159 6.11 -13.16 -5.12
C SER A 159 6.11 -14.22 -4.03
N GLY A 160 6.94 -15.26 -4.18
CA GLY A 160 7.13 -16.29 -3.16
C GLY A 160 7.69 -15.75 -1.84
N LEU A 161 8.56 -14.73 -1.87
CA LEU A 161 9.02 -14.04 -0.66
C LEU A 161 7.88 -13.29 0.02
N VAL A 162 7.10 -12.50 -0.73
CA VAL A 162 5.93 -11.77 -0.20
C VAL A 162 4.93 -12.73 0.44
N GLY A 163 4.59 -13.84 -0.22
CA GLY A 163 3.67 -14.85 0.34
C GLY A 163 4.22 -15.52 1.61
N GLN A 164 5.53 -15.78 1.68
CA GLN A 164 6.15 -16.32 2.89
C GLN A 164 6.13 -15.33 4.06
N LEU A 165 6.39 -14.05 3.80
CA LEU A 165 6.29 -12.99 4.81
C LEU A 165 4.84 -12.83 5.28
N SER A 166 3.87 -12.80 4.36
CA SER A 166 2.44 -12.76 4.67
C SER A 166 2.02 -13.92 5.57
N ARG A 167 2.42 -15.15 5.24
CA ARG A 167 2.14 -16.34 6.05
C ARG A 167 2.76 -16.26 7.45
N ALA A 168 3.97 -15.71 7.57
CA ALA A 168 4.62 -15.54 8.87
C ALA A 168 3.83 -14.58 9.77
N VAL A 169 3.29 -13.49 9.21
CA VAL A 169 2.43 -12.54 9.93
C VAL A 169 1.07 -13.17 10.25
N TYR A 170 0.44 -13.84 9.29
CA TYR A 170 -0.84 -14.55 9.51
C TYR A 170 -0.74 -15.52 10.70
N ASN A 171 0.32 -16.34 10.76
CA ASN A 171 0.56 -17.30 11.83
C ASN A 171 0.83 -16.64 13.20
N PHE A 172 1.33 -15.40 13.22
CA PHE A 172 1.50 -14.66 14.48
C PHE A 172 0.14 -14.29 15.11
N TYR A 173 -0.84 -13.91 14.28
CA TYR A 173 -2.20 -13.60 14.74
C TYR A 173 -3.04 -14.87 14.97
N ASN A 174 -2.79 -15.93 14.20
CA ASN A 174 -3.57 -17.17 14.22
C ASN A 174 -2.68 -18.33 14.65
N LEU A 175 -2.62 -18.54 15.97
CA LEU A 175 -1.88 -19.67 16.53
C LEU A 175 -2.52 -21.01 16.08
N PRO A 176 -1.70 -22.05 15.78
CA PRO A 176 -2.18 -23.37 15.38
C PRO A 176 -3.06 -24.07 16.42
#